data_AF-A0A6P0VMG2-F1
#
_entry.id   AF-A0A6P0VMG2-F1
#
_cell.length_a   1.000
_cell.length_b   1.000
_cell.length_c   1.000
_cell.angle_alpha   90.00
_cell.angle_beta   90.00
_cell.angle_gamma   90.00
#
_symmetry.space_group_name_H-M   'P 1'
#
loop_
_entity.id
_entity.type
_entity.pdbx_description
1 polymer ?
#
loop_
_entity_poly.entity_id
_entity_poly.type
_entity_poly.pdbx_seq_one_letter_code
_entity_poly.pdbx_strand_id
1 'polypeptide(L)' 'MQVKDMTVEELKALIRQTVAETLGEFIDDPDSGLALKAEVRQQLIDSLQETEAGIRGVPAQEVAKKLGLDW' A
#
# COMPACT_ATOMS: atom_id res chain seq x y z
N MET A 1 -25.04 -18.18 22.51
CA MET A 1 -23.96 -19.17 22.42
C MET A 1 -22.99 -18.88 23.54
N GLN A 2 -22.87 -19.75 24.54
CA GLN A 2 -21.84 -19.58 25.56
C GLN A 2 -20.54 -20.17 25.02
N VAL A 3 -19.38 -19.68 25.49
CA VAL A 3 -18.07 -20.17 25.01
C VAL A 3 -17.92 -21.68 25.22
N LYS A 4 -18.47 -22.21 26.31
CA LYS A 4 -18.48 -23.65 26.60
C LYS A 4 -19.29 -24.49 25.61
N ASP A 5 -20.15 -23.87 24.81
CA ASP A 5 -20.99 -24.54 23.81
C ASP A 5 -20.32 -24.55 22.42
N MET A 6 -19.14 -23.95 22.27
CA MET A 6 -18.41 -23.88 20.99
C MET A 6 -17.72 -25.20 20.68
N THR A 7 -17.73 -25.57 19.40
CA THR A 7 -16.80 -26.56 18.88
C THR A 7 -15.37 -26.01 18.87
N VAL A 8 -14.39 -26.92 18.79
CA VAL A 8 -12.97 -26.55 18.67
C VAL A 8 -12.71 -25.66 17.45
N GLU A 9 -13.39 -25.91 16.34
CA GLU A 9 -13.20 -25.14 15.11
C GLU A 9 -13.78 -23.73 15.21
N GLU A 10 -14.95 -23.57 15.82
CA GLU A 10 -15.52 -22.25 16.08
C GLU A 10 -14.64 -21.43 17.04
N LEU A 11 -14.07 -22.07 18.07
CA LEU A 11 -13.15 -21.39 18.98
C LEU A 11 -11.85 -20.95 18.28
N LYS A 12 -11.27 -21.79 17.42
CA LYS A 12 -10.11 -21.42 16.61
C LYS A 12 -10.42 -20.27 15.66
N ALA A 13 -11.60 -20.28 15.04
CA ALA A 13 -12.04 -19.21 14.14
C ALA A 13 -12.16 -17.88 14.89
N LEU A 14 -12.79 -17.88 16.07
CA LEU A 14 -12.90 -16.71 16.94
C LEU A 14 -11.53 -16.17 17.32
N ILE A 15 -10.61 -17.03 17.80
CA ILE A 15 -9.24 -16.60 18.17
C ILE A 15 -8.53 -15.99 16.96
N ARG A 16 -8.60 -16.64 15.80
CA ARG A 16 -7.95 -16.13 14.58
C ARG A 16 -8.49 -14.76 14.19
N GLN A 17 -9.81 -14.59 14.22
CA GLN A 17 -10.45 -13.31 13.93
C GLN A 17 -9.99 -12.23 14.90
N THR A 18 -10.06 -12.48 16.21
CA THR A 18 -9.64 -11.52 17.23
C THR A 18 -8.17 -11.14 17.09
N VAL A 19 -7.29 -12.10 16.77
CA VAL A 19 -5.86 -11.81 16.52
C VAL A 19 -5.69 -10.96 15.27
N ALA A 20 -6.40 -11.26 14.18
CA ALA A 20 -6.33 -10.47 12.95
C ALA A 20 -6.83 -9.03 13.15
N GLU A 21 -7.94 -8.85 13.87
CA GLU A 21 -8.47 -7.54 14.25
C GLU A 21 -7.43 -6.77 15.08
N THR A 22 -6.90 -7.41 16.12
CA THR A 22 -5.88 -6.82 17.00
C THR A 22 -4.64 -6.41 16.20
N LEU A 23 -4.12 -7.28 15.33
CA LEU A 23 -2.97 -6.96 14.49
C LEU A 23 -3.28 -5.84 13.49
N GLY A 24 -4.50 -5.78 12.94
CA GLY A 24 -4.94 -4.70 12.07
C GLY A 24 -4.89 -3.33 12.76
N GLU A 25 -5.13 -3.27 14.06
CA GLU A 25 -5.00 -2.04 14.85
C GLU A 25 -3.53 -1.59 15.03
N PHE A 26 -2.56 -2.51 14.89
CA PHE A 26 -1.12 -2.21 15.00
C PHE A 26 -0.44 -1.97 13.65
N ILE A 27 -1.03 -2.44 12.56
CA ILE A 27 -0.51 -2.25 11.20
C ILE A 27 -1.07 -0.94 10.66
N ASP A 28 -0.40 0.16 11.01
CA ASP A 28 -0.67 1.49 10.45
C ASP A 28 0.32 1.81 9.32
N ASP A 29 0.03 2.87 8.56
CA ASP A 29 0.95 3.41 7.55
C ASP A 29 2.26 3.85 8.24
N PRO A 30 3.42 3.22 7.94
CA PRO A 30 4.69 3.56 8.56
C PRO A 30 5.14 5.00 8.25
N ASP A 31 4.62 5.60 7.18
CA ASP A 31 4.91 6.97 6.78
C ASP A 31 3.90 7.99 7.35
N SER A 32 2.93 7.53 8.14
CA SER A 32 1.92 8.39 8.78
C SER A 32 2.56 9.50 9.61
N GLY A 33 2.17 10.75 9.33
CA GLY A 33 2.69 11.94 10.00
C GLY A 33 4.07 12.41 9.54
N LEU A 34 4.72 11.72 8.60
CA LEU A 34 5.99 12.18 8.03
C LEU A 34 5.78 13.28 7.00
N ALA A 35 6.73 14.22 6.95
CA ALA A 35 6.77 15.24 5.91
C ALA A 35 7.44 14.71 4.64
N LEU A 36 6.94 15.13 3.47
CA LEU A 36 7.61 14.86 2.20
C LEU A 36 9.02 15.45 2.18
N LYS A 37 10.00 14.64 1.77
CA LYS A 37 11.36 15.12 1.46
C LYS A 37 11.30 16.19 0.37
N ALA A 38 12.18 17.18 0.45
CA ALA A 38 12.22 18.29 -0.50
C ALA A 38 12.40 17.82 -1.95
N GLU A 39 13.26 16.82 -2.18
CA GLU A 39 13.48 16.19 -3.49
C GLU A 39 12.19 15.56 -4.06
N VAL A 40 11.43 14.83 -3.24
CA VAL A 40 10.18 14.19 -3.65
C VAL A 40 9.10 15.23 -3.94
N ARG A 41 9.00 16.28 -3.10
CA ARG A 41 8.11 17.40 -3.35
C ARG A 41 8.40 18.07 -4.70
N GLN A 42 9.67 18.34 -4.99
CA GLN A 42 10.05 18.99 -6.24
C GLN A 42 9.72 18.10 -7.45
N GLN A 43 10.03 16.80 -7.38
CA GLN A 43 9.68 15.85 -8.43
C GLN A 43 8.17 15.80 -8.72
N LEU A 44 7.33 15.87 -7.68
CA LEU A 44 5.87 15.91 -7.85
C LEU A 44 5.40 17.22 -8.50
N ILE A 45 6.00 18.36 -8.15
CA ILE A 45 5.70 19.65 -8.79
C ILE A 45 6.07 19.60 -10.27
N ASP A 46 7.26 19.12 -10.60
CA ASP A 46 7.73 19.03 -11.99
C ASP A 46 6.82 18.11 -12.81
N SER A 47 6.48 16.93 -12.27
CA SER A 47 5.56 15.98 -12.91
C SER A 47 4.16 16.56 -13.14
N LEU A 48 3.66 17.37 -12.20
CA LEU A 48 2.38 18.05 -12.35
C LEU A 48 2.44 19.07 -13.50
N GLN A 49 3.50 19.88 -13.56
CA GLN A 49 3.68 20.86 -14.65
C GLN A 49 3.78 20.19 -16.01
N GLU A 50 4.51 19.08 -16.13
CA GLU A 50 4.58 18.29 -17.36
C GLU A 50 3.20 17.77 -17.77
N THR A 51 2.42 17.30 -16.80
CA THR A 51 1.07 16.79 -17.02
C THR A 51 0.12 17.88 -17.51
N GLU A 52 0.22 19.08 -16.94
CA GLU A 52 -0.52 20.28 -17.37
C GLU A 52 -0.11 20.73 -18.77
N ALA A 53 1.17 20.59 -19.12
CA ALA A 53 1.70 20.82 -20.46
C ALA A 53 1.30 19.74 -21.49
N GLY A 54 0.56 18.71 -21.07
CA GLY A 54 0.01 17.66 -21.94
C GLY A 54 0.88 16.42 -22.08
N ILE A 55 1.97 16.31 -21.32
CA ILE A 55 2.77 15.09 -21.26
C ILE A 55 1.99 14.04 -20.45
N ARG A 56 1.81 12.84 -21.00
CA ARG A 56 0.98 11.78 -20.38
C ARG A 56 1.79 10.59 -19.85
N GLY A 57 3.09 10.79 -19.64
CA GLY A 57 4.02 9.77 -19.19
C GLY A 57 4.81 9.15 -20.34
N VAL A 58 5.44 8.01 -20.04
CA VAL A 58 6.37 7.31 -20.93
C VAL A 58 5.76 5.96 -21.31
N PRO A 59 5.82 5.52 -22.58
CA PRO A 59 5.38 4.19 -22.97
C PRO A 59 6.09 3.12 -22.13
N ALA A 60 5.32 2.18 -21.59
CA ALA A 60 5.86 1.20 -20.67
C ALA A 60 6.90 0.26 -21.33
N GLN A 61 6.81 0.03 -22.64
CA GLN A 61 7.86 -0.64 -23.42
C GLN A 61 9.20 0.12 -23.42
N GLU A 62 9.18 1.46 -23.47
CA GLU A 62 10.42 2.26 -23.37
C GLU A 62 11.03 2.17 -21.97
N VAL A 63 10.18 2.13 -20.93
CA VAL A 63 10.62 1.93 -19.55
C VAL A 63 11.24 0.55 -19.38
N ALA A 64 10.60 -0.50 -19.88
CA ALA A 64 11.12 -1.86 -19.86
C ALA A 64 12.50 -1.95 -20.55
N LYS A 65 12.64 -1.34 -21.74
CA LYS A 65 13.93 -1.27 -22.44
C LYS A 65 15.01 -0.56 -21.63
N LYS A 66 14.69 0.57 -20.99
CA LYS A 66 15.64 1.32 -20.13
C LYS A 66 16.09 0.50 -18.92
N LEU A 67 15.22 -0.35 -18.40
CA LEU A 67 15.47 -1.20 -17.23
C LEU A 67 16.02 -2.60 -17.58
N GLY A 68 16.16 -2.94 -18.87
CA GLY A 68 16.61 -4.26 -19.30
C GLY A 68 15.58 -5.36 -19.04
N LEU A 69 14.29 -5.03 -19.07
CA LEU A 69 13.16 -5.95 -18.85
C LEU A 69 12.51 -6.34 -20.17
N ASP A 70 11.96 -7.55 -20.22
CA ASP A 70 11.11 -8.01 -21.32
C ASP A 70 9.72 -7.36 -21.24
N TRP A 71 9.08 -7.13 -22.40
CA TRP A 71 7.78 -6.47 -22.54
C TRP A 71 6.79 -7.33 -23.34
#